data_AF-A0A810L3E3-F1
#
_entry.id   AF-A0A810L3E3-F1
#
_cell.length_a   1.000
_cell.length_b   1.000
_cell.length_c   1.000
_cell.angle_alpha   90.00
_cell.angle_beta   90.00
_cell.angle_gamma   90.00
#
_symmetry.space_group_name_H-M   'P 1'
#
loop_
_entity.id
_entity.type
_entity.pdbx_description
1 polymer ?
#
loop_
_entity_poly.entity_id
_entity_poly.type
_entity_poly.pdbx_seq_one_letter_code
_entity_poly.pdbx_strand_id
1 'polypeptide(L)'
;MAREEQVTEPAGVSLRRRWTGRHYAHLLLPVPYLTEPAAAVLDAAVTAADGWRPHGDADPELARRWHRRPAAGALHLAVLGWYPLLVTIGADPAGGRAGRRALARLAEAALSVDGRPLSDAELPGRLRAAADRGAAAADLHERATRERAELTRRRCPACPAISDRLATHCGGCDRRFTGADDERRDAAHRAASERLHQLAAELDRLARDRPMRAGTDEPTPPVATPTGAAPATPPGPPAAPPSAAPPSSAPTAPPSAAPAAPPSAASAAAPEPVDEVDGPGEPA
;
A
#
# COMPACT_ATOMS: atom_id res chain seq x y z
N MET A 1 -42.10 16.09 -3.00
CA MET A 1 -41.52 15.10 -2.08
C MET A 1 -40.02 15.31 -2.08
N ALA A 2 -39.45 15.84 -1.01
CA ALA A 2 -38.00 15.91 -0.88
C ALA A 2 -37.46 14.51 -0.60
N ARG A 3 -36.40 14.10 -1.29
CA ARG A 3 -35.61 12.93 -0.86
C ARG A 3 -34.82 13.38 0.36
N GLU A 4 -35.10 12.78 1.51
CA GLU A 4 -34.15 12.83 2.62
C GLU A 4 -32.88 12.12 2.13
N GLU A 5 -31.81 12.90 1.94
CA GLU A 5 -30.46 12.33 1.89
C GLU A 5 -30.25 11.64 3.23
N GLN A 6 -30.26 10.31 3.22
CA GLN A 6 -29.74 9.53 4.34
C GLN A 6 -28.24 9.84 4.40
N VAL A 7 -27.88 10.85 5.19
CA VAL A 7 -26.50 11.16 5.56
C VAL A 7 -25.99 9.95 6.32
N THR A 8 -25.39 9.02 5.59
CA THR A 8 -24.83 7.78 6.13
C THR A 8 -23.74 8.18 7.11
N GLU A 9 -24.01 8.07 8.41
CA GLU A 9 -22.99 8.34 9.43
C GLU A 9 -21.78 7.42 9.12
N PRO A 10 -20.56 7.97 8.96
CA PRO A 10 -19.41 7.13 8.70
C PRO A 10 -19.24 6.16 9.86
N ALA A 11 -18.90 4.89 9.58
CA ALA A 11 -19.00 3.78 10.54
C ALA A 11 -18.32 4.04 11.91
N GLY A 12 -17.29 4.89 11.96
CA GLY A 12 -16.67 5.33 13.21
C GLY A 12 -17.56 6.16 14.15
N VAL A 13 -18.62 6.82 13.65
CA VAL A 13 -19.51 7.68 14.44
C VAL A 13 -20.52 6.85 15.23
N SER A 14 -21.11 5.82 14.64
CA SER A 14 -21.98 4.88 15.37
C SER A 14 -21.21 4.13 16.47
N LEU A 15 -19.96 3.74 16.17
CA LEU A 15 -19.03 3.18 17.14
C LEU A 15 -18.69 4.18 18.27
N ARG A 16 -18.40 5.44 17.96
CA ARG A 16 -18.20 6.49 18.99
C ARG A 16 -19.41 6.61 19.91
N ARG A 17 -20.63 6.63 19.35
CA ARG A 17 -21.89 6.70 20.12
C ARG A 17 -21.97 5.59 21.19
N ARG A 18 -21.48 4.36 20.91
CA ARG A 18 -21.44 3.23 21.87
C ARG A 18 -20.53 3.46 23.09
N TRP A 19 -19.52 4.32 22.98
CA TRP A 19 -18.50 4.56 24.03
C TRP A 19 -18.68 5.87 24.79
N THR A 20 -19.51 6.79 24.30
CA THR A 20 -19.86 8.06 24.96
C THR A 20 -20.23 7.85 26.43
N GLY A 21 -19.59 8.59 27.35
CA GLY A 21 -19.82 8.47 28.79
C GLY A 21 -19.11 7.29 29.50
N ARG A 22 -18.28 6.52 28.80
CA ARG A 22 -17.46 5.44 29.37
C ARG A 22 -15.97 5.84 29.42
N HIS A 23 -15.12 4.99 30.01
CA HIS A 23 -13.66 5.12 29.84
C HIS A 23 -13.26 4.50 28.49
N TYR A 24 -12.76 5.35 27.59
CA TYR A 24 -12.20 4.97 26.30
C TYR A 24 -10.95 5.79 25.98
N ALA A 25 -10.22 5.37 24.96
CA ALA A 25 -9.12 6.10 24.35
C ALA A 25 -9.19 5.97 22.82
N HIS A 26 -8.87 7.05 22.11
CA HIS A 26 -8.68 7.04 20.66
C HIS A 26 -7.19 6.97 20.35
N LEU A 27 -6.79 6.11 19.42
CA LEU A 27 -5.39 5.93 19.02
C LEU A 27 -5.28 6.02 17.49
N LEU A 28 -4.24 6.71 17.03
CA LEU A 28 -3.78 6.69 15.65
C LEU A 28 -2.53 5.81 15.59
N LEU A 29 -2.55 4.76 14.77
CA LEU A 29 -1.44 3.83 14.60
C LEU A 29 -0.87 4.01 13.19
N PRO A 30 0.47 4.08 12.99
CA PRO A 30 1.10 4.40 11.71
C PRO A 30 1.20 3.18 10.78
N VAL A 31 0.11 2.40 10.74
CA VAL A 31 -0.07 1.18 9.96
C VAL A 31 -1.36 1.31 9.14
N PRO A 32 -1.47 0.68 7.97
CA PRO A 32 -2.67 0.77 7.15
C PRO A 32 -3.85 -0.03 7.72
N TYR A 33 -3.58 -1.12 8.46
CA TYR A 33 -4.54 -2.00 9.12
C TYR A 33 -3.87 -2.69 10.32
N LEU A 34 -4.65 -3.37 11.17
CA LEU A 34 -4.14 -4.04 12.37
C LEU A 34 -3.43 -5.33 11.96
N THR A 35 -2.12 -5.25 11.73
CA THR A 35 -1.25 -6.39 11.42
C THR A 35 -0.97 -7.23 12.66
N GLU A 36 -0.62 -8.51 12.49
CA GLU A 36 -0.22 -9.39 13.61
C GLU A 36 0.91 -8.80 14.50
N PRO A 37 1.99 -8.18 13.98
CA PRO A 37 2.98 -7.51 14.83
C PRO A 37 2.41 -6.32 15.64
N ALA A 38 1.54 -5.50 15.03
CA ALA A 38 0.90 -4.40 15.74
C ALA A 38 -0.08 -4.91 16.81
N ALA A 39 -0.83 -5.97 16.50
CA ALA A 39 -1.69 -6.68 17.43
C ALA A 39 -0.88 -7.26 18.63
N ALA A 40 0.24 -7.94 18.37
CA ALA A 40 1.09 -8.53 19.41
C ALA A 40 1.63 -7.48 20.41
N VAL A 41 1.97 -6.27 19.94
CA VAL A 41 2.36 -5.15 20.82
C VAL A 41 1.21 -4.73 21.75
N LEU A 42 -0.01 -4.59 21.22
CA LEU A 42 -1.18 -4.26 22.02
C LEU A 42 -1.55 -5.38 23.02
N ASP A 43 -1.36 -6.65 22.64
CA ASP A 43 -1.53 -7.78 23.56
C ASP A 43 -0.53 -7.75 24.70
N ALA A 44 0.75 -7.59 24.40
CA ALA A 44 1.79 -7.56 25.42
C ALA A 44 1.52 -6.48 26.48
N ALA A 45 1.11 -5.29 26.04
CA ALA A 45 0.76 -4.17 26.90
C ALA A 45 -0.44 -4.44 27.83
N VAL A 46 -1.41 -5.22 27.37
CA VAL A 46 -2.64 -5.53 28.12
C VAL A 46 -2.45 -6.75 29.02
N THR A 47 -1.84 -7.81 28.50
CA THR A 47 -1.70 -9.13 29.16
C THR A 47 -0.64 -9.17 30.25
N ALA A 48 0.38 -8.31 30.20
CA ALA A 48 1.46 -8.26 31.19
C ALA A 48 1.00 -7.92 32.62
N ALA A 49 -0.21 -7.40 32.82
CA ALA A 49 -0.74 -7.07 34.15
C ALA A 49 -2.26 -7.23 34.24
N ASP A 50 -2.75 -7.37 35.48
CA ASP A 50 -4.17 -7.43 35.87
C ASP A 50 -4.99 -8.66 35.39
N GLY A 51 -4.41 -9.61 34.66
CA GLY A 51 -5.09 -10.87 34.30
C GLY A 51 -6.00 -10.79 33.07
N TRP A 52 -5.70 -9.86 32.16
CA TRP A 52 -6.32 -9.79 30.84
C TRP A 52 -5.77 -10.89 29.91
N ARG A 53 -6.62 -11.40 29.02
CA ARG A 53 -6.26 -12.35 27.95
C ARG A 53 -6.92 -11.93 26.63
N PRO A 54 -6.27 -12.10 25.46
CA PRO A 54 -6.91 -11.89 24.17
C PRO A 54 -8.06 -12.90 23.99
N HIS A 55 -9.04 -12.54 23.18
CA HIS A 55 -10.19 -13.40 22.88
C HIS A 55 -10.43 -13.46 21.37
N GLY A 56 -10.63 -14.67 20.85
CA GLY A 56 -10.60 -14.96 19.41
C GLY A 56 -11.86 -14.52 18.63
N ASP A 57 -12.95 -14.22 19.32
CA ASP A 57 -14.23 -13.93 18.66
C ASP A 57 -14.31 -12.44 18.27
N ALA A 58 -13.83 -12.15 17.06
CA ALA A 58 -13.99 -10.87 16.40
C ALA A 58 -15.39 -10.74 15.77
N ASP A 59 -16.25 -9.96 16.42
CA ASP A 59 -17.39 -9.30 15.76
C ASP A 59 -16.85 -8.51 14.55
N PRO A 60 -17.51 -8.50 13.36
CA PRO A 60 -17.04 -7.75 12.19
C PRO A 60 -16.79 -6.25 12.45
N GLU A 61 -17.38 -5.66 13.49
CA GLU A 61 -17.13 -4.27 13.90
C GLU A 61 -15.97 -4.10 14.90
N LEU A 62 -15.41 -5.20 15.43
CA LEU A 62 -14.37 -5.21 16.47
C LEU A 62 -13.10 -5.92 15.98
N ALA A 63 -12.06 -5.13 15.67
CA ALA A 63 -10.77 -5.70 15.32
C ALA A 63 -10.02 -6.37 16.50
N ARG A 64 -10.41 -6.10 17.76
CA ARG A 64 -9.88 -6.89 18.90
C ARG A 64 -10.73 -6.87 20.16
N ARG A 65 -10.55 -7.90 20.99
CA ARG A 65 -11.14 -8.00 22.32
C ARG A 65 -10.18 -8.64 23.33
N TRP A 66 -10.22 -8.15 24.56
CA TRP A 66 -9.57 -8.78 25.72
C TRP A 66 -10.59 -9.00 26.83
N HIS A 67 -10.47 -10.13 27.52
CA HIS A 67 -11.27 -10.44 28.71
C HIS A 67 -10.38 -10.53 29.94
N ARG A 68 -10.92 -10.07 31.07
CA ARG A 68 -10.35 -10.28 32.39
C ARG A 68 -11.03 -11.48 33.05
N ARG A 69 -10.28 -12.27 33.82
CA ARG A 69 -10.82 -13.26 34.77
C ARG A 69 -10.02 -13.18 36.09
N PRO A 70 -10.62 -13.46 37.26
CA PRO A 70 -12.01 -13.89 37.47
C PRO A 70 -13.04 -12.76 37.42
N ALA A 71 -12.63 -11.50 37.53
CA ALA A 71 -13.55 -10.36 37.42
C ALA A 71 -14.06 -10.22 35.98
N ALA A 72 -15.37 -10.34 35.77
CA ALA A 72 -16.00 -10.16 34.47
C ALA A 72 -15.77 -8.73 33.97
N GLY A 73 -14.86 -8.56 33.01
CA GLY A 73 -14.54 -7.28 32.40
C GLY A 73 -13.99 -7.50 31.01
N ALA A 74 -14.34 -6.61 30.09
CA ALA A 74 -13.93 -6.67 28.70
C ALA A 74 -13.31 -5.33 28.26
N LEU A 75 -12.33 -5.42 27.37
CA LEU A 75 -11.82 -4.31 26.57
C LEU A 75 -12.09 -4.65 25.11
N HIS A 76 -12.52 -3.66 24.33
CA HIS A 76 -12.84 -3.83 22.92
C HIS A 76 -12.15 -2.74 22.11
N LEU A 77 -11.48 -3.14 21.03
CA LEU A 77 -10.86 -2.26 20.05
C LEU A 77 -11.70 -2.30 18.78
N ALA A 78 -12.23 -1.16 18.39
CA ALA A 78 -13.01 -0.96 17.16
C ALA A 78 -12.23 -0.05 16.20
N VAL A 79 -12.28 -0.37 14.90
CA VAL A 79 -11.67 0.47 13.86
C VAL A 79 -12.66 1.55 13.43
N LEU A 80 -12.22 2.80 13.40
CA LEU A 80 -13.03 3.92 12.93
C LEU A 80 -12.63 4.42 11.54
N GLY A 81 -11.39 4.13 11.10
CA GLY A 81 -10.85 4.56 9.81
C GLY A 81 -9.49 3.91 9.53
N TRP A 82 -9.06 4.00 8.27
CA TRP A 82 -7.84 3.38 7.75
C TRP A 82 -6.93 4.44 7.10
N TYR A 83 -5.63 4.14 6.96
CA TYR A 83 -4.60 5.02 6.37
C TYR A 83 -4.51 6.45 6.95
N PRO A 84 -3.85 6.66 8.11
CA PRO A 84 -3.42 5.68 9.12
C PRO A 84 -4.60 4.97 9.81
N LEU A 85 -4.33 3.81 10.39
CA LEU A 85 -5.30 3.07 11.22
C LEU A 85 -5.73 3.92 12.42
N LEU A 86 -7.02 4.26 12.47
CA LEU A 86 -7.65 5.00 13.55
C LEU A 86 -8.56 4.06 14.33
N VAL A 87 -8.30 3.89 15.62
CA VAL A 87 -9.04 2.97 16.50
C VAL A 87 -9.58 3.66 17.74
N THR A 88 -10.65 3.08 18.30
CA THR A 88 -11.13 3.38 19.64
C THR A 88 -11.03 2.13 20.48
N ILE A 89 -10.47 2.27 21.69
CA ILE A 89 -10.49 1.21 22.69
C ILE A 89 -11.38 1.64 23.84
N GLY A 90 -12.40 0.84 24.14
CA GLY A 90 -13.34 1.07 25.22
C GLY A 90 -13.30 -0.05 26.25
N ALA A 91 -13.45 0.32 27.52
CA ALA A 91 -13.67 -0.64 28.60
C ALA A 91 -15.17 -0.85 28.86
N ASP A 92 -15.57 -2.09 29.08
CA ASP A 92 -16.82 -2.41 29.76
C ASP A 92 -16.82 -1.76 31.16
N PRO A 93 -17.91 -1.12 31.62
CA PRO A 93 -17.98 -0.50 32.95
C PRO A 93 -17.55 -1.43 34.10
N ALA A 94 -17.71 -2.75 33.98
CA ALA A 94 -17.26 -3.72 34.98
C ALA A 94 -15.72 -3.77 35.17
N GLY A 95 -14.94 -3.21 34.23
CA GLY A 95 -13.47 -3.19 34.29
C GLY A 95 -12.86 -2.21 35.30
N GLY A 96 -13.59 -1.18 35.74
CA GLY A 96 -13.19 -0.24 36.79
C GLY A 96 -11.75 0.31 36.69
N ARG A 97 -10.98 0.25 37.79
CA ARG A 97 -9.58 0.69 37.86
C ARG A 97 -8.64 -0.12 36.93
N ALA A 98 -8.91 -1.41 36.73
CA ALA A 98 -8.07 -2.27 35.88
C ALA A 98 -8.23 -1.93 34.40
N GLY A 99 -9.46 -1.63 33.96
CA GLY A 99 -9.73 -1.12 32.61
C GLY A 99 -9.02 0.20 32.32
N ARG A 100 -9.05 1.16 33.26
CA ARG A 100 -8.30 2.43 33.12
C ARG A 100 -6.79 2.23 33.01
N ARG A 101 -6.20 1.31 33.79
CA ARG A 101 -4.77 0.98 33.71
C ARG A 101 -4.41 0.31 32.38
N ALA A 102 -5.24 -0.60 31.89
CA ALA A 102 -5.02 -1.23 30.59
C ALA A 102 -5.12 -0.22 29.44
N LEU A 103 -6.08 0.72 29.47
CA LEU A 103 -6.17 1.81 28.49
C LEU A 103 -4.91 2.71 28.50
N ALA A 104 -4.35 3.02 29.68
CA ALA A 104 -3.09 3.76 29.77
C ALA A 104 -1.92 2.99 29.14
N ARG A 105 -1.76 1.70 29.46
CA ARG A 105 -0.73 0.82 28.86
C ARG A 105 -0.88 0.69 27.34
N LEU A 106 -2.11 0.68 26.83
CA LEU A 106 -2.38 0.67 25.39
C LEU A 106 -1.99 1.99 24.70
N ALA A 107 -2.16 3.14 25.37
CA ALA A 107 -1.67 4.42 24.87
C ALA A 107 -0.13 4.49 24.88
N GLU A 108 0.52 3.99 25.94
CA GLU A 108 1.99 3.85 26.01
C GLU A 108 2.53 2.91 24.92
N ALA A 109 1.84 1.79 24.67
CA ALA A 109 2.21 0.85 23.61
C ALA A 109 1.96 1.39 22.20
N ALA A 110 0.98 2.27 22.00
CA ALA A 110 0.83 2.99 20.75
C ALA A 110 2.01 3.94 20.51
N LEU A 111 2.44 4.68 21.55
CA LEU A 111 3.61 5.57 21.48
C LEU A 111 4.91 4.81 21.15
N SER A 112 5.09 3.58 21.63
CA SER A 112 6.29 2.77 21.34
C SER A 112 6.38 2.28 19.89
N VAL A 113 5.33 2.44 19.08
CA VAL A 113 5.28 2.09 17.65
C VAL A 113 4.98 3.30 16.75
N ASP A 114 5.42 4.50 17.15
CA ASP A 114 5.17 5.79 16.47
C ASP A 114 3.68 6.16 16.31
N GLY A 115 2.79 5.50 17.04
CA GLY A 115 1.38 5.88 17.17
C GLY A 115 1.19 7.02 18.15
N ARG A 116 -0.03 7.58 18.21
CA ARG A 116 -0.36 8.64 19.16
C ARG A 116 -1.80 8.54 19.70
N PRO A 117 -2.04 8.91 20.97
CA PRO A 117 -3.39 9.15 21.45
C PRO A 117 -4.02 10.35 20.74
N LEU A 118 -5.35 10.37 20.65
CA LEU A 118 -6.13 11.49 20.13
C LEU A 118 -7.18 11.94 21.14
N SER A 119 -7.46 13.24 21.16
CA SER A 119 -8.61 13.80 21.87
C SER A 119 -9.90 13.70 21.05
N ASP A 120 -11.04 13.75 21.74
CA ASP A 120 -12.37 13.88 21.14
C ASP A 120 -12.52 15.09 20.20
N ALA A 121 -11.76 16.16 20.45
CA ALA A 121 -11.76 17.37 19.63
C ALA A 121 -11.07 17.17 18.28
N GLU A 122 -10.00 16.36 18.23
CA GLU A 122 -9.27 16.04 17.00
C GLU A 122 -9.98 14.98 16.16
N LEU A 123 -10.73 14.07 16.81
CA LEU A 123 -11.30 12.89 16.16
C LEU A 123 -12.13 13.20 14.90
N PRO A 124 -13.05 14.19 14.87
CA PRO A 124 -13.84 14.48 13.66
C PRO A 124 -12.98 14.91 12.47
N GLY A 125 -11.93 15.68 12.71
CA GLY A 125 -10.97 16.09 11.67
C GLY A 125 -10.15 14.90 11.15
N ARG A 126 -9.74 14.00 12.06
CA ARG A 126 -8.99 12.80 11.70
C ARG A 126 -9.82 11.73 11.01
N LEU A 127 -11.12 11.59 11.33
CA LEU A 127 -12.04 10.72 10.59
C LEU A 127 -12.22 11.16 9.14
N ARG A 128 -12.40 12.46 8.89
CA ARG A 128 -12.48 13.01 7.52
C ARG A 128 -11.19 12.76 6.74
N ALA A 129 -10.04 13.13 7.32
CA ALA A 129 -8.75 12.90 6.69
C ALA A 129 -8.44 11.41 6.43
N ALA A 130 -8.90 10.49 7.29
CA ALA A 130 -8.77 9.05 7.08
C ALA A 130 -9.69 8.53 5.96
N ALA A 131 -10.87 9.13 5.76
CA ALA A 131 -11.72 8.80 4.60
C ALA A 131 -11.05 9.24 3.28
N ASP A 132 -10.55 10.47 3.21
CA ASP A 132 -9.85 11.00 2.02
C ASP A 132 -8.59 10.19 1.70
N ARG A 133 -7.76 9.89 2.71
CA ARG A 133 -6.56 9.04 2.57
C ARG A 133 -6.92 7.58 2.23
N GLY A 134 -8.03 7.07 2.76
CA GLY A 134 -8.53 5.72 2.46
C GLY A 134 -8.96 5.57 1.00
N ALA A 135 -9.62 6.58 0.44
CA ALA A 135 -9.95 6.63 -0.99
C ALA A 135 -8.67 6.66 -1.85
N ALA A 136 -7.72 7.56 -1.54
CA ALA A 136 -6.43 7.61 -2.23
C ALA A 136 -5.65 6.29 -2.15
N ALA A 137 -5.71 5.59 -1.00
CA ALA A 137 -5.09 4.27 -0.84
C ALA A 137 -5.78 3.19 -1.70
N ALA A 138 -7.10 3.24 -1.86
CA ALA A 138 -7.83 2.32 -2.72
C ALA A 138 -7.40 2.45 -4.20
N ASP A 139 -7.28 3.69 -4.70
CA ASP A 139 -6.79 3.96 -6.06
C ASP A 139 -5.36 3.42 -6.28
N LEU A 140 -4.49 3.58 -5.28
CA LEU A 140 -3.12 3.03 -5.31
C LEU A 140 -3.10 1.50 -5.28
N HIS A 141 -4.00 0.85 -4.54
CA HIS A 141 -4.14 -0.61 -4.56
C HIS A 141 -4.69 -1.14 -5.88
N GLU A 142 -5.61 -0.43 -6.52
CA GLU A 142 -6.11 -0.79 -7.84
C GLU A 142 -5.00 -0.66 -8.92
N ARG A 143 -4.23 0.44 -8.88
CA ARG A 143 -3.03 0.62 -9.71
C ARG A 143 -2.01 -0.50 -9.45
N ALA A 144 -1.70 -0.82 -8.19
CA ALA A 144 -0.77 -1.89 -7.85
C ALA A 144 -1.27 -3.27 -8.31
N THR A 145 -2.58 -3.51 -8.29
CA THR A 145 -3.17 -4.76 -8.80
C THR A 145 -3.02 -4.87 -10.32
N ARG A 146 -3.17 -3.76 -11.06
CA ARG A 146 -2.88 -3.71 -12.50
C ARG A 146 -1.40 -3.97 -12.80
N GLU A 147 -0.47 -3.35 -12.07
CA GLU A 147 0.97 -3.58 -12.26
C GLU A 147 1.41 -5.01 -11.91
N ARG A 148 0.85 -5.62 -10.84
CA ARG A 148 1.10 -7.04 -10.52
C ARG A 148 0.69 -7.97 -11.65
N ALA A 149 -0.38 -7.65 -12.38
CA ALA A 149 -0.81 -8.45 -13.52
C ALA A 149 0.21 -8.43 -14.67
N GLU A 150 0.89 -7.30 -14.93
CA GLU A 150 1.96 -7.25 -15.94
C GLU A 150 3.19 -8.09 -15.54
N LEU A 151 3.38 -8.43 -14.26
CA LEU A 151 4.48 -9.31 -13.84
C LEU A 151 4.29 -10.78 -14.21
N THR A 152 3.03 -11.22 -14.37
CA THR A 152 2.65 -12.63 -14.60
C THR A 152 2.25 -12.92 -16.05
N ARG A 153 2.19 -11.89 -16.90
CA ARG A 153 1.60 -11.93 -18.24
C ARG A 153 2.61 -11.50 -19.32
N ARG A 154 2.38 -11.94 -20.55
CA ARG A 154 2.99 -11.36 -21.76
C ARG A 154 1.90 -11.02 -22.77
N ARG A 155 2.07 -9.90 -23.49
CA ARG A 155 1.14 -9.42 -24.51
C ARG A 155 1.64 -9.84 -25.90
N CYS A 156 0.75 -10.26 -26.79
CA CYS A 156 1.12 -10.52 -28.18
C CYS A 156 1.30 -9.21 -28.96
N PRO A 157 2.35 -9.05 -29.79
CA PRO A 157 2.49 -7.87 -30.65
C PRO A 157 1.59 -7.91 -31.90
N ALA A 158 1.00 -9.07 -32.22
CA ALA A 158 0.24 -9.30 -33.45
C ALA A 158 -1.28 -9.43 -33.23
N CYS A 159 -1.74 -9.56 -31.99
CA CYS A 159 -3.16 -9.67 -31.64
C CYS A 159 -3.38 -9.21 -30.18
N PRO A 160 -4.62 -8.92 -29.74
CA PRO A 160 -4.87 -8.41 -28.38
C PRO A 160 -4.74 -9.48 -27.28
N ALA A 161 -4.40 -10.73 -27.62
CA ALA A 161 -4.35 -11.82 -26.65
C ALA A 161 -3.19 -11.67 -25.65
N ILE A 162 -3.50 -12.07 -24.43
CA ILE A 162 -2.57 -12.16 -23.31
C ILE A 162 -2.24 -13.64 -23.10
N SER A 163 -1.02 -13.95 -22.72
CA SER A 163 -0.57 -15.30 -22.39
C SER A 163 0.26 -15.27 -21.11
N ASP A 164 0.48 -16.44 -20.49
CA ASP A 164 1.36 -16.53 -19.33
C ASP A 164 2.77 -16.03 -19.66
N ARG A 165 3.44 -15.41 -18.69
CA ARG A 165 4.75 -14.78 -18.86
C ARG A 165 5.78 -15.61 -19.64
N LEU A 166 5.82 -16.91 -19.38
CA LEU A 166 6.79 -17.86 -19.93
C LEU A 166 6.25 -18.68 -21.11
N ALA A 167 5.05 -18.37 -21.61
CA ALA A 167 4.50 -19.02 -22.79
C ALA A 167 5.41 -18.80 -24.01
N THR A 168 5.64 -19.86 -24.77
CA THR A 168 6.46 -19.88 -25.99
C THR A 168 5.67 -19.51 -27.25
N HIS A 169 4.34 -19.70 -27.21
CA HIS A 169 3.39 -19.35 -28.27
C HIS A 169 2.26 -18.49 -27.70
N CYS A 170 1.67 -17.66 -28.54
CA CYS A 170 0.53 -16.83 -28.16
C CYS A 170 -0.77 -17.65 -28.10
N GLY A 171 -1.43 -17.68 -26.93
CA GLY A 171 -2.69 -18.40 -26.73
C GLY A 171 -3.91 -17.88 -27.52
N GLY A 172 -3.75 -16.89 -28.41
CA GLY A 172 -4.83 -16.37 -29.27
C GLY A 172 -4.56 -16.46 -30.78
N CYS A 173 -3.30 -16.42 -31.23
CA CYS A 173 -2.95 -16.53 -32.66
C CYS A 173 -1.83 -17.55 -32.95
N ASP A 174 -1.43 -18.33 -31.95
CA ASP A 174 -0.38 -19.37 -31.97
C ASP A 174 1.01 -18.93 -32.46
N ARG A 175 1.20 -17.65 -32.78
CA ARG A 175 2.51 -17.09 -33.13
C ARG A 175 3.53 -17.38 -32.03
N ARG A 176 4.62 -18.05 -32.39
CA ARG A 176 5.80 -18.23 -31.54
C ARG A 176 6.40 -16.87 -31.16
N PHE A 177 6.71 -16.69 -29.88
CA PHE A 177 7.41 -15.50 -29.40
C PHE A 177 8.89 -15.55 -29.77
N THR A 178 9.46 -14.38 -30.12
CA THR A 178 10.87 -14.21 -30.49
C THR A 178 11.68 -13.58 -29.34
N GLY A 179 13.01 -13.57 -29.44
CA GLY A 179 13.87 -12.87 -28.46
C GLY A 179 13.51 -11.39 -28.29
N ALA A 180 13.13 -10.69 -29.36
CA ALA A 180 12.63 -9.32 -29.30
C ALA A 180 11.26 -9.18 -28.59
N ASP A 181 10.47 -10.24 -28.49
CA ASP A 181 9.26 -10.25 -27.66
C ASP A 181 9.58 -10.50 -26.18
N ASP A 182 10.62 -11.29 -25.90
CA ASP A 182 11.13 -11.55 -24.56
C ASP A 182 11.83 -10.30 -23.97
N GLU A 183 12.64 -9.60 -24.76
CA GLU A 183 13.23 -8.30 -24.38
C GLU A 183 12.16 -7.26 -24.03
N ARG A 184 11.09 -7.17 -24.84
CA ARG A 184 9.94 -6.28 -24.59
C ARG A 184 9.17 -6.68 -23.34
N ARG A 185 8.93 -7.98 -23.12
CA ARG A 185 8.34 -8.51 -21.87
C ARG A 185 9.19 -8.12 -20.67
N ASP A 186 10.50 -8.30 -20.73
CA ASP A 186 11.38 -8.08 -19.58
C ASP A 186 11.61 -6.59 -19.30
N ALA A 187 11.56 -5.73 -20.33
CA ALA A 187 11.49 -4.28 -20.16
C ALA A 187 10.19 -3.85 -19.46
N ALA A 188 9.03 -4.35 -19.92
CA ALA A 188 7.74 -4.09 -19.28
C ALA A 188 7.71 -4.58 -17.83
N HIS A 189 8.26 -5.77 -17.56
CA HIS A 189 8.41 -6.33 -16.23
C HIS A 189 9.25 -5.46 -15.30
N ARG A 190 10.41 -4.97 -15.75
CA ARG A 190 11.26 -4.07 -14.96
C ARG A 190 10.51 -2.78 -14.61
N ALA A 191 9.83 -2.18 -15.59
CA ALA A 191 9.06 -0.95 -15.39
C ALA A 191 7.85 -1.15 -14.46
N ALA A 192 7.13 -2.27 -14.55
CA ALA A 192 6.04 -2.61 -13.64
C ALA A 192 6.55 -2.89 -12.21
N SER A 193 7.70 -3.57 -12.10
CA SER A 193 8.37 -3.82 -10.82
C SER A 193 8.78 -2.50 -10.13
N GLU A 194 9.33 -1.55 -10.89
CA GLU A 194 9.68 -0.22 -10.39
C GLU A 194 8.45 0.57 -9.93
N ARG A 195 7.38 0.61 -10.76
CA ARG A 195 6.11 1.25 -10.39
C ARG A 195 5.48 0.63 -9.14
N LEU A 196 5.61 -0.68 -8.93
CA LEU A 196 5.17 -1.34 -7.69
C LEU A 196 5.94 -0.89 -6.44
N HIS A 197 7.26 -0.67 -6.55
CA HIS A 197 8.05 -0.10 -5.44
C HIS A 197 7.65 1.35 -5.14
N GLN A 198 7.37 2.15 -6.18
CA GLN A 198 6.89 3.53 -6.03
C GLN A 198 5.52 3.58 -5.35
N LEU A 199 4.56 2.76 -5.80
CA LEU A 199 3.21 2.64 -5.21
C LEU A 199 3.26 2.15 -3.75
N ALA A 200 4.13 1.18 -3.43
CA ALA A 200 4.33 0.72 -2.06
C ALA A 200 4.87 1.83 -1.14
N ALA A 201 5.80 2.66 -1.64
CA ALA A 201 6.31 3.82 -0.91
C ALA A 201 5.27 4.93 -0.72
N GLU A 202 4.34 5.10 -1.66
CA GLU A 202 3.21 6.04 -1.53
C GLU A 202 2.19 5.55 -0.48
N LEU A 203 1.87 4.25 -0.47
CA LEU A 203 1.01 3.62 0.53
C LEU A 203 1.61 3.72 1.96
N ASP A 204 2.93 3.53 2.13
CA ASP A 204 3.60 3.73 3.42
C ASP A 204 3.53 5.20 3.89
N ARG A 205 3.70 6.18 2.99
CA ARG A 205 3.54 7.61 3.33
C ARG A 205 2.11 7.91 3.81
N LEU A 206 1.09 7.39 3.13
CA LEU A 206 -0.31 7.51 3.55
C LEU A 206 -0.54 6.90 4.94
N ALA A 207 -0.02 5.69 5.17
CA ALA A 207 -0.16 4.97 6.43
C ALA A 207 0.57 5.62 7.62
N ARG A 208 1.58 6.46 7.40
CA ARG A 208 2.33 7.17 8.47
C ARG A 208 1.84 8.60 8.75
N ASP A 209 0.65 8.98 8.30
CA ASP A 209 0.11 10.36 8.36
C ASP A 209 1.03 11.41 7.69
N ARG A 210 2.06 10.99 6.93
CA ARG A 210 2.98 11.91 6.25
C ARG A 210 2.23 12.68 5.16
N PRO A 211 2.63 13.93 4.86
CA PRO A 211 2.06 14.66 3.73
C PRO A 211 2.37 13.90 2.44
N MET A 212 1.36 13.74 1.58
CA MET A 212 1.61 13.37 0.19
C MET A 212 2.45 14.47 -0.45
N ARG A 213 3.42 14.10 -1.30
CA ARG A 213 3.96 15.09 -2.24
C ARG A 213 2.81 15.47 -3.16
N ALA A 214 2.51 16.76 -3.27
CA ALA A 214 1.56 17.25 -4.26
C ALA A 214 2.11 16.89 -5.65
N GLY A 215 1.39 16.05 -6.37
CA GLY A 215 1.81 15.53 -7.67
C GLY A 215 1.55 16.54 -8.79
N THR A 216 2.41 17.54 -8.92
CA THR A 216 2.69 18.23 -10.18
C THR A 216 4.17 18.59 -10.26
N ASP A 217 4.99 17.63 -10.70
CA ASP A 217 6.13 17.98 -11.56
C ASP A 217 5.57 18.39 -12.94
N GLU A 218 4.86 19.51 -12.97
CA GLU A 218 4.74 20.30 -14.19
C GLU A 218 6.05 21.10 -14.27
N PRO A 219 6.84 20.96 -15.36
CA PRO A 219 8.13 21.65 -15.45
C PRO A 219 7.86 23.15 -15.42
N THR A 220 8.17 23.78 -14.28
CA THR A 220 8.02 25.23 -14.13
C THR A 220 8.81 25.89 -15.25
N PRO A 221 8.17 26.62 -16.18
CA PRO A 221 8.91 27.30 -17.23
C PRO A 221 9.92 28.22 -16.55
N PRO A 222 11.19 28.28 -17.02
CA PRO A 222 12.21 29.06 -16.33
C PRO A 222 11.72 30.49 -16.19
N VAL A 223 11.60 30.95 -14.94
CA VAL A 223 11.17 32.31 -14.62
C VAL A 223 12.14 33.24 -15.35
N ALA A 224 11.63 33.92 -16.37
CA ALA A 224 12.41 34.90 -17.10
C ALA A 224 12.82 35.99 -16.11
N THR A 225 14.10 36.02 -15.77
CA THR A 225 14.67 37.04 -14.89
C THR A 225 14.32 38.40 -15.48
N PRO A 226 13.62 39.30 -14.74
CA PRO A 226 13.43 40.65 -15.22
C PRO A 226 14.81 41.33 -15.23
N THR A 227 15.41 41.40 -16.43
CA THR A 227 16.64 42.14 -16.71
C THR A 227 16.50 43.55 -16.15
N GLY A 228 17.48 43.97 -15.34
CA GLY A 228 17.42 45.23 -14.62
C GLY A 228 17.18 46.42 -15.54
N ALA A 229 16.28 47.31 -15.13
CA ALA A 229 16.08 48.59 -15.78
C ALA A 229 17.34 49.48 -15.60
N ALA A 230 18.15 49.58 -16.65
CA ALA A 230 19.14 50.64 -16.81
C ALA A 230 18.55 51.74 -17.72
N PRO A 231 18.64 53.03 -17.35
CA PRO A 231 18.01 54.10 -18.11
C PRO A 231 18.82 54.58 -19.33
N ALA A 232 18.10 54.85 -20.42
CA ALA A 232 18.35 55.83 -21.49
C ALA A 232 19.72 55.86 -22.23
N THR A 233 19.67 55.53 -23.52
CA THR A 233 20.72 55.77 -24.53
C THR A 233 20.64 57.19 -25.12
N PRO A 234 21.79 57.78 -25.52
CA PRO A 234 21.90 58.44 -26.84
C PRO A 234 23.19 58.00 -27.61
N PRO A 235 23.36 58.35 -28.91
CA PRO A 235 23.73 57.33 -29.90
C PRO A 235 25.16 57.39 -30.47
N GLY A 236 25.59 56.28 -31.10
CA GLY A 236 26.84 56.17 -31.88
C GLY A 236 26.63 55.45 -33.23
N PRO A 237 27.39 55.80 -34.30
CA PRO A 237 27.19 55.33 -35.68
C PRO A 237 27.78 53.92 -35.97
N PRO A 238 27.51 53.32 -37.16
CA PRO A 238 27.43 51.85 -37.32
C PRO A 238 28.69 51.17 -37.90
N ALA A 239 28.72 49.83 -37.80
CA ALA A 239 29.57 48.94 -38.59
C ALA A 239 28.83 47.64 -38.98
N ALA A 240 29.34 46.96 -40.00
CA ALA A 240 28.60 46.04 -40.89
C ALA A 240 28.62 44.53 -40.49
N PRO A 241 27.74 43.68 -41.07
CA PRO A 241 27.73 42.20 -40.93
C PRO A 241 28.80 41.55 -41.87
N PRO A 242 28.87 40.22 -42.19
CA PRO A 242 27.88 39.14 -42.04
C PRO A 242 28.43 37.71 -41.78
N SER A 243 27.56 36.70 -42.04
CA SER A 243 27.88 35.32 -42.45
C SER A 243 28.38 34.33 -41.38
N ALA A 244 28.11 33.02 -41.47
CA ALA A 244 27.19 32.25 -42.35
C ALA A 244 26.73 30.97 -41.63
N ALA A 245 25.77 30.26 -42.23
CA ALA A 245 25.16 29.04 -41.69
C ALA A 245 25.96 27.75 -42.11
N PRO A 246 25.42 26.50 -42.10
CA PRO A 246 26.12 25.32 -41.55
C PRO A 246 26.55 24.39 -42.74
N PRO A 247 26.47 23.03 -42.81
CA PRO A 247 25.90 22.01 -41.90
C PRO A 247 26.61 20.63 -41.81
N SER A 248 25.93 19.70 -41.13
CA SER A 248 25.72 18.29 -41.53
C SER A 248 26.53 17.12 -40.96
N SER A 249 25.75 16.04 -40.79
CA SER A 249 26.07 14.60 -40.95
C SER A 249 26.31 13.74 -39.69
N ALA A 250 25.31 12.91 -39.41
CA ALA A 250 25.46 11.54 -38.90
C ALA A 250 25.29 10.55 -40.09
N PRO A 251 25.13 9.22 -39.94
CA PRO A 251 25.60 8.28 -38.90
C PRO A 251 26.36 7.06 -39.51
N THR A 252 27.03 6.22 -38.70
CA THR A 252 27.42 4.85 -39.15
C THR A 252 27.49 3.81 -38.02
N ALA A 253 26.97 2.61 -38.28
CA ALA A 253 27.17 1.34 -37.55
C ALA A 253 26.72 0.18 -38.48
N PRO A 254 26.93 -1.12 -38.17
CA PRO A 254 27.99 -1.82 -37.40
C PRO A 254 28.79 -2.77 -38.34
N PRO A 255 29.33 -3.94 -37.90
CA PRO A 255 28.52 -5.18 -37.96
C PRO A 255 28.81 -6.27 -36.87
N SER A 256 28.03 -7.35 -36.95
CA SER A 256 27.89 -8.50 -36.03
C SER A 256 29.05 -9.51 -35.97
N ALA A 257 29.09 -10.32 -34.90
CA ALA A 257 29.57 -11.71 -34.93
C ALA A 257 28.93 -12.63 -33.87
N ALA A 258 28.43 -13.78 -34.31
CA ALA A 258 28.05 -15.01 -33.59
C ALA A 258 28.11 -16.16 -34.66
N PRO A 259 28.05 -17.48 -34.34
CA PRO A 259 27.72 -18.14 -33.07
C PRO A 259 28.64 -19.34 -32.68
N ALA A 260 28.33 -20.03 -31.57
CA ALA A 260 28.71 -21.45 -31.36
C ALA A 260 27.80 -22.14 -30.31
N ALA A 261 27.38 -23.38 -30.60
CA ALA A 261 26.67 -24.33 -29.72
C ALA A 261 26.67 -25.73 -30.40
N PRO A 262 26.27 -26.83 -29.73
CA PRO A 262 26.55 -27.30 -28.37
C PRO A 262 27.27 -28.69 -28.43
N PRO A 263 27.24 -29.51 -27.36
CA PRO A 263 26.63 -30.84 -27.55
C PRO A 263 25.71 -31.31 -26.40
N SER A 264 24.84 -32.28 -26.71
CA SER A 264 23.89 -32.94 -25.79
C SER A 264 24.23 -34.41 -25.53
N ALA A 265 23.97 -34.91 -24.31
CA ALA A 265 23.68 -36.31 -23.89
C ALA A 265 23.81 -36.40 -22.34
N ALA A 266 23.07 -37.22 -21.57
CA ALA A 266 21.91 -38.08 -21.82
C ALA A 266 21.12 -38.32 -20.50
N SER A 267 19.95 -38.96 -20.58
CA SER A 267 18.96 -39.17 -19.50
C SER A 267 19.28 -40.30 -18.50
N ALA A 268 18.83 -40.14 -17.25
CA ALA A 268 18.30 -41.17 -16.32
C ALA A 268 17.91 -40.48 -14.98
N ALA A 269 16.91 -40.87 -14.19
CA ALA A 269 15.72 -41.71 -14.38
C ALA A 269 14.68 -41.29 -13.30
N ALA A 270 13.40 -41.58 -13.50
CA ALA A 270 12.35 -41.35 -12.49
C ALA A 270 12.13 -42.61 -11.63
N PRO A 271 11.72 -42.48 -10.35
CA PRO A 271 11.01 -43.53 -9.62
C PRO A 271 9.49 -43.33 -9.68
N GLU A 272 8.76 -44.42 -9.95
CA GLU A 272 7.30 -44.52 -9.90
C GLU A 272 6.76 -44.75 -8.47
N PRO A 273 5.44 -44.58 -8.22
CA PRO A 273 4.85 -44.70 -6.89
C PRO A 273 4.70 -46.15 -6.42
N VAL A 274 4.46 -46.34 -5.11
CA VAL A 274 4.09 -47.62 -4.51
C VAL A 274 2.84 -47.49 -3.63
N ASP A 275 2.13 -48.61 -3.51
CA ASP A 275 0.68 -48.68 -3.31
C ASP A 275 0.10 -48.35 -1.92
N GLU A 276 -1.19 -48.03 -2.01
CA GLU A 276 -2.24 -48.04 -1.00
C GLU A 276 -2.46 -49.45 -0.41
N VAL A 277 -2.57 -49.56 0.92
CA VAL A 277 -3.10 -50.76 1.61
C VAL A 277 -4.00 -50.32 2.78
N ASP A 278 -5.15 -50.96 2.87
CA ASP A 278 -6.25 -50.78 3.84
C ASP A 278 -5.87 -50.92 5.34
N GLY A 279 -6.77 -50.44 6.21
CA GLY A 279 -6.71 -50.57 7.68
C GLY A 279 -7.15 -51.95 8.20
N PRO A 280 -7.96 -52.08 9.28
CA PRO A 280 -8.54 -51.07 10.19
C PRO A 280 -8.24 -51.34 11.70
N GLY A 281 -8.79 -50.53 12.62
CA GLY A 281 -8.86 -50.94 14.04
C GLY A 281 -9.10 -49.84 15.09
N GLU A 282 -10.36 -49.42 15.31
CA GLU A 282 -10.79 -48.96 16.64
C GLU A 282 -10.89 -50.15 17.60
N PRO A 283 -10.73 -49.91 18.93
CA PRO A 283 -11.86 -50.24 19.79
C PRO A 283 -12.08 -49.33 21.02
N ALA A 284 -13.36 -49.22 21.39
CA ALA A 284 -13.97 -48.88 22.70
C ALA A 284 -13.92 -47.42 23.20
#